data_AF-A0A951B1M5-F1
#
_entry.id   AF-A0A951B1M5-F1
#
_cell.length_a   1.000
_cell.length_b   1.000
_cell.length_c   1.000
_cell.angle_alpha   90.00
_cell.angle_beta   90.00
_cell.angle_gamma   90.00
#
_symmetry.space_group_name_H-M   'P 1'
#
loop_
_entity.id
_entity.type
_entity.pdbx_description
1 polymer ?
#
loop_
_entity_poly.entity_id
_entity_poly.type
_entity_poly.pdbx_seq_one_letter_code
_entity_poly.pdbx_strand_id
1 'polypeptide(L)'
;MLTKPRHSLSSHRRPDPVRTAIRGFGEVLLTLGLVVLLFVFYEAYFTNWSSAEKQRQATAKLDDSWHNGRGLVDRPGKGAGIAKLYVPAFGPDFVFTVLEGTDTDTLAAGPGHYLGTALPGQVGNFSVAGHRVGKGSPFNSLDQLSSCDAIVVETADHWYVYRVLPLQGEVTGWAAGKGRQPQCRGVEPLPGRYADVVGKTVVLPSQVDVIAPVPGHPGRAGSERLITLTTCHPQFSASQRLIVHGVLDASYRKVNGEQPAELTGA
;
A
#
# COMPACT_ATOMS: atom_id res chain seq x y z
N MET A 1 -63.34 -53.27 56.31
CA MET A 1 -61.90 -53.36 56.00
C MET A 1 -61.55 -52.22 55.06
N LEU A 2 -60.53 -51.44 55.42
CA LEU A 2 -60.23 -50.09 54.91
C LEU A 2 -59.60 -50.08 53.50
N THR A 3 -60.10 -49.22 52.63
CA THR A 3 -59.43 -48.77 51.40
C THR A 3 -58.59 -47.53 51.69
N LYS A 4 -57.33 -47.56 51.25
CA LYS A 4 -56.25 -46.59 51.54
C LYS A 4 -56.22 -45.48 50.49
N PRO A 5 -56.20 -44.18 50.84
CA PRO A 5 -55.78 -43.14 49.91
C PRO A 5 -54.25 -42.96 50.02
N ARG A 6 -53.54 -42.96 48.89
CA ARG A 6 -52.17 -42.44 48.78
C ARG A 6 -52.25 -41.09 48.09
N HIS A 7 -52.17 -40.01 48.86
CA HIS A 7 -51.87 -38.69 48.32
C HIS A 7 -50.40 -38.67 47.85
N SER A 8 -50.20 -38.46 46.55
CA SER A 8 -48.90 -38.11 45.97
C SER A 8 -48.72 -36.60 46.11
N LEU A 9 -47.83 -36.16 47.00
CA LEU A 9 -47.44 -34.76 47.10
C LEU A 9 -46.44 -34.44 45.98
N SER A 10 -46.90 -33.72 44.97
CA SER A 10 -46.05 -33.09 43.95
C SER A 10 -45.16 -32.02 44.58
N SER A 11 -43.89 -32.35 44.79
CA SER A 11 -42.84 -31.41 45.21
C SER A 11 -42.58 -30.37 44.12
N HIS A 12 -43.10 -29.15 44.30
CA HIS A 12 -42.65 -27.98 43.54
C HIS A 12 -41.26 -27.58 44.03
N ARG A 13 -40.21 -28.01 43.32
CA ARG A 13 -38.85 -27.50 43.53
C ARG A 13 -38.83 -26.01 43.22
N ARG A 14 -38.54 -25.19 44.24
CA ARG A 14 -38.29 -23.75 44.06
C ARG A 14 -37.11 -23.54 43.11
N PRO A 15 -37.17 -22.56 42.18
CA PRO A 15 -36.06 -22.29 41.28
C PRO A 15 -34.83 -21.82 42.06
N ASP A 16 -33.69 -22.42 41.76
CA ASP A 16 -32.40 -22.12 42.36
C ASP A 16 -31.86 -20.80 41.76
N PRO A 17 -31.80 -19.70 42.53
CA PRO A 17 -31.40 -18.39 42.03
C PRO A 17 -29.95 -18.39 41.55
N VAL A 18 -29.10 -19.26 42.11
CA VAL A 18 -27.69 -19.38 41.72
C VAL A 18 -27.58 -20.01 40.32
N ARG A 19 -28.36 -21.06 40.03
CA ARG A 19 -28.40 -21.66 38.69
C ARG A 19 -28.95 -20.72 37.63
N THR A 20 -29.91 -19.87 38.01
CA THR A 20 -30.52 -18.88 37.10
C THR A 20 -29.51 -17.76 36.78
N ALA A 21 -28.78 -17.28 37.78
CA ALA A 21 -27.72 -16.29 37.59
C ALA A 21 -26.55 -16.82 36.73
N ILE A 22 -26.10 -18.06 36.97
CA ILE A 22 -25.03 -18.69 36.18
C ILE A 22 -25.45 -18.85 34.71
N ARG A 23 -26.71 -19.25 34.44
CA ARG A 23 -27.22 -19.35 33.07
C ARG A 23 -27.28 -17.99 32.36
N GLY A 24 -27.80 -16.96 33.03
CA GLY A 24 -27.86 -15.62 32.45
C GLY A 24 -26.47 -15.07 32.14
N PHE A 25 -25.50 -15.27 33.05
CA PHE A 25 -24.13 -14.84 32.83
C PHE A 25 -23.45 -15.60 31.67
N GLY A 26 -23.68 -16.92 31.58
CA GLY A 26 -23.18 -17.74 30.48
C GLY A 26 -23.76 -17.37 29.12
N GLU A 27 -25.06 -17.08 29.05
CA GLU A 27 -25.72 -16.62 27.83
C GLU A 27 -25.20 -15.26 27.37
N VAL A 28 -24.99 -14.32 28.29
CA VAL A 28 -24.39 -13.01 27.98
C VAL A 28 -22.97 -13.19 27.42
N LEU A 29 -22.14 -14.03 28.05
CA LEU A 29 -20.78 -14.30 27.56
C LEU A 29 -20.76 -14.99 26.19
N LEU A 30 -21.65 -15.96 25.95
CA LEU A 30 -21.77 -16.62 24.65
C LEU A 30 -22.23 -15.65 23.56
N THR A 31 -23.19 -14.77 23.88
CA THR A 31 -23.69 -13.77 22.94
C THR A 31 -22.62 -12.75 22.63
N LEU A 32 -21.89 -12.26 23.65
CA LEU A 32 -20.77 -11.34 23.46
C LEU A 32 -19.65 -11.99 22.63
N GLY A 33 -19.31 -13.24 22.92
CA GLY A 33 -18.33 -14.01 22.16
C GLY A 33 -18.74 -14.21 20.70
N LEU A 34 -20.01 -14.52 20.44
CA LEU A 34 -20.55 -14.65 19.08
C LEU A 34 -20.52 -13.31 18.34
N VAL A 35 -20.86 -12.20 18.98
CA VAL A 35 -20.78 -10.85 18.39
C VAL A 35 -19.34 -10.51 18.03
N VAL A 36 -18.37 -10.78 18.90
CA VAL A 36 -16.95 -10.56 18.62
C VAL A 36 -16.48 -11.44 17.45
N LEU A 37 -16.88 -12.72 17.40
CA LEU A 37 -16.54 -13.63 16.30
C LEU A 37 -17.13 -13.17 14.97
N LEU A 38 -18.41 -12.78 14.95
CA LEU A 38 -19.08 -12.24 13.77
C LEU A 38 -18.45 -10.92 13.32
N PHE A 39 -18.06 -10.07 14.25
CA PHE A 39 -17.36 -8.83 13.95
C PHE A 39 -15.98 -9.09 13.33
N VAL A 40 -15.18 -9.99 13.92
CA VAL A 40 -13.89 -10.41 13.36
C VAL A 40 -14.07 -11.03 11.97
N PHE A 41 -15.09 -11.86 11.77
CA PHE A 41 -15.40 -12.46 10.48
C PHE A 41 -15.81 -11.40 9.44
N TYR A 42 -16.66 -10.45 9.82
CA TYR A 42 -17.09 -9.34 8.97
C TYR A 42 -15.90 -8.49 8.51
N GLU A 43 -15.02 -8.10 9.44
CA GLU A 43 -13.77 -7.36 9.15
C GLU A 43 -12.78 -8.19 8.31
N ALA A 44 -12.75 -9.51 8.49
CA ALA A 44 -11.83 -10.39 7.76
C ALA A 44 -12.27 -10.69 6.32
N TYR A 45 -13.58 -10.83 6.06
CA TYR A 45 -14.11 -11.34 4.80
C TYR A 45 -14.92 -10.33 3.98
N PHE A 46 -15.74 -9.46 4.59
CA PHE A 46 -16.71 -8.66 3.82
C PHE A 46 -16.13 -7.34 3.32
N THR A 47 -15.43 -6.59 4.16
CA THR A 47 -14.77 -5.32 3.78
C THR A 47 -13.58 -5.57 2.83
N ASN A 48 -12.82 -6.63 3.06
CA ASN A 48 -11.58 -6.93 2.33
C ASN A 48 -11.79 -7.48 0.91
N TRP A 49 -12.84 -8.27 0.68
CA TRP A 49 -13.11 -8.81 -0.66
C TRP A 49 -13.38 -7.68 -1.67
N SER A 50 -13.97 -6.58 -1.20
CA SER A 50 -14.29 -5.41 -2.02
C SER A 50 -13.05 -4.72 -2.59
N SER A 51 -12.00 -4.44 -1.80
CA SER A 51 -10.79 -3.76 -2.29
C SER A 51 -9.97 -4.64 -3.24
N ALA A 52 -9.78 -5.92 -2.92
CA ALA A 52 -9.07 -6.84 -3.80
C ALA A 52 -9.80 -7.04 -5.13
N GLU A 53 -11.14 -7.08 -5.11
CA GLU A 53 -11.96 -7.14 -6.33
C GLU A 53 -11.86 -5.85 -7.15
N LYS A 54 -11.95 -4.67 -6.51
CA LYS A 54 -11.73 -3.39 -7.17
C LYS A 54 -10.36 -3.33 -7.86
N GLN A 55 -9.32 -3.85 -7.20
CA GLN A 55 -7.99 -3.88 -7.78
C GLN A 55 -7.88 -4.85 -8.96
N ARG A 56 -8.49 -6.04 -8.88
CA ARG A 56 -8.58 -6.96 -10.03
C ARG A 56 -9.30 -6.33 -11.21
N GLN A 57 -10.40 -5.61 -10.97
CA GLN A 57 -11.13 -4.90 -12.01
C GLN A 57 -10.31 -3.76 -12.61
N ALA A 58 -9.58 -3.01 -11.79
CA ALA A 58 -8.66 -1.97 -12.27
C ALA A 58 -7.56 -2.57 -13.17
N THR A 59 -6.93 -3.65 -12.74
CA THR A 59 -5.92 -4.38 -13.52
C THR A 59 -6.49 -4.91 -14.83
N ALA A 60 -7.66 -5.55 -14.81
CA ALA A 60 -8.29 -6.09 -16.02
C ALA A 60 -8.63 -4.99 -17.03
N LYS A 61 -9.14 -3.84 -16.57
CA LYS A 61 -9.41 -2.67 -17.45
C LYS A 61 -8.13 -2.08 -18.02
N LEU A 62 -7.07 -2.00 -17.21
CA LEU A 62 -5.77 -1.52 -17.67
C LEU A 62 -5.21 -2.46 -18.76
N ASP A 63 -5.23 -3.76 -18.49
CA ASP A 63 -4.77 -4.77 -19.45
C ASP A 63 -5.57 -4.72 -20.75
N ASP A 64 -6.90 -4.65 -20.68
CA ASP A 64 -7.75 -4.48 -21.87
C ASP A 64 -7.39 -3.20 -22.64
N SER A 65 -7.14 -2.08 -21.96
CA SER A 65 -6.72 -0.83 -22.61
C SER A 65 -5.39 -0.97 -23.34
N TRP A 66 -4.44 -1.72 -22.78
CA TRP A 66 -3.14 -1.98 -23.38
C TRP A 66 -3.28 -2.88 -24.61
N HIS A 67 -4.07 -3.96 -24.52
CA HIS A 67 -4.34 -4.85 -25.65
C HIS A 67 -5.03 -4.13 -26.81
N ASN A 68 -5.89 -3.16 -26.52
CA ASN A 68 -6.60 -2.36 -27.52
C ASN A 68 -5.80 -1.14 -28.03
N GLY A 69 -4.51 -1.02 -27.69
CA GLY A 69 -3.63 0.05 -28.17
C GLY A 69 -3.90 1.44 -27.59
N ARG A 70 -4.66 1.53 -26.48
CA ARG A 70 -5.03 2.79 -25.80
C ARG A 70 -4.21 3.07 -24.53
N GLY A 71 -3.11 2.35 -24.35
CA GLY A 71 -2.40 2.28 -23.08
C GLY A 71 -1.48 3.46 -22.75
N LEU A 72 -1.14 4.30 -23.73
CA LEU A 72 -0.35 5.51 -23.53
C LEU A 72 -1.25 6.73 -23.57
N VAL A 73 -1.48 7.33 -22.41
CA VAL A 73 -2.29 8.54 -22.28
C VAL A 73 -1.47 9.57 -21.50
N ASP A 74 -1.14 10.69 -22.13
CA ASP A 74 -0.38 11.78 -21.49
C ASP A 74 -1.18 12.47 -20.36
N ARG A 75 -2.51 12.32 -20.39
CA ARG A 75 -3.45 12.86 -19.39
C ARG A 75 -4.54 11.84 -19.09
N PRO A 76 -4.25 10.85 -18.24
CA PRO A 76 -5.24 9.85 -17.86
C PRO A 76 -6.47 10.48 -17.20
N GLY A 77 -7.64 9.89 -17.40
CA GLY A 77 -8.84 10.28 -16.68
C GLY A 77 -8.79 9.80 -15.24
N LYS A 78 -9.31 10.59 -14.29
CA LYS A 78 -9.40 10.20 -12.88
C LYS A 78 -10.04 8.81 -12.72
N GLY A 79 -9.41 7.94 -11.93
CA GLY A 79 -9.81 6.56 -11.69
C GLY A 79 -9.40 5.56 -12.78
N ALA A 80 -8.75 6.00 -13.86
CA ALA A 80 -8.17 5.10 -14.85
C ALA A 80 -6.88 4.48 -14.33
N GLY A 81 -6.63 3.20 -14.66
CA GLY A 81 -5.31 2.60 -14.45
C GLY A 81 -4.28 3.24 -15.38
N ILE A 82 -3.08 3.52 -14.89
CA ILE A 82 -2.01 4.19 -15.66
C ILE A 82 -0.73 3.37 -15.74
N ALA A 83 -0.49 2.52 -14.75
CA ALA A 83 0.71 1.70 -14.63
C ALA A 83 0.47 0.54 -13.66
N LYS A 84 1.36 -0.46 -13.68
CA LYS A 84 1.49 -1.44 -12.60
C LYS A 84 2.77 -1.17 -11.81
N LEU A 85 2.67 -1.26 -10.50
CA LEU A 85 3.75 -1.02 -9.55
C LEU A 85 4.15 -2.35 -8.91
N TYR A 86 5.44 -2.65 -9.01
CA TYR A 86 6.08 -3.82 -8.43
C TYR A 86 7.17 -3.37 -7.47
N VAL A 87 7.31 -4.09 -6.36
CA VAL A 87 8.36 -3.82 -5.35
C VAL A 87 8.90 -5.17 -4.91
N PRO A 88 9.98 -5.66 -5.55
CA PRO A 88 10.52 -7.01 -5.28
C PRO A 88 10.87 -7.27 -3.83
N ALA A 89 11.30 -6.24 -3.09
CA ALA A 89 11.58 -6.32 -1.67
C ALA A 89 10.36 -6.74 -0.81
N PHE A 90 9.14 -6.59 -1.33
CA PHE A 90 7.90 -7.02 -0.67
C PHE A 90 7.43 -8.42 -1.09
N GLY A 91 8.19 -9.09 -1.96
CA GLY A 91 7.91 -10.42 -2.47
C GLY A 91 7.47 -10.44 -3.94
N PRO A 92 7.55 -11.60 -4.59
CA PRO A 92 7.30 -11.75 -6.04
C PRO A 92 5.85 -11.48 -6.44
N ASP A 93 4.91 -11.65 -5.50
CA ASP A 93 3.48 -11.44 -5.75
C ASP A 93 3.04 -9.98 -5.52
N PHE A 94 3.96 -9.09 -5.12
CA PHE A 94 3.62 -7.69 -4.89
C PHE A 94 3.48 -6.95 -6.22
N VAL A 95 2.23 -6.82 -6.67
CA VAL A 95 1.85 -6.02 -7.83
C VAL A 95 0.55 -5.27 -7.60
N PHE A 96 0.54 -3.98 -7.88
CA PHE A 96 -0.65 -3.14 -7.83
C PHE A 96 -0.77 -2.26 -9.06
N THR A 97 -1.94 -2.23 -9.68
CA THR A 97 -2.32 -1.18 -10.62
C THR A 97 -2.38 0.17 -9.90
N VAL A 98 -1.65 1.15 -10.42
CA VAL A 98 -1.72 2.55 -10.01
C VAL A 98 -2.83 3.22 -10.80
N LEU A 99 -3.72 3.90 -10.09
CA LEU A 99 -4.87 4.61 -10.63
C LEU A 99 -4.60 6.11 -10.69
N GLU A 100 -5.19 6.84 -11.63
CA GLU A 100 -5.08 8.30 -11.68
C GLU A 100 -5.94 8.96 -10.58
N GLY A 101 -5.34 9.76 -9.71
CA GLY A 101 -6.03 10.47 -8.63
C GLY A 101 -5.81 9.86 -7.24
N THR A 102 -6.01 10.68 -6.21
CA THR A 102 -5.77 10.32 -4.80
C THR A 102 -6.96 10.61 -3.90
N ASP A 103 -8.17 10.62 -4.45
CA ASP A 103 -9.40 10.70 -3.67
C ASP A 103 -9.78 9.35 -3.05
N THR A 104 -10.70 9.38 -2.10
CA THR A 104 -11.09 8.22 -1.29
C THR A 104 -11.51 7.01 -2.13
N ASP A 105 -12.29 7.23 -3.20
CA ASP A 105 -12.78 6.13 -4.04
C ASP A 105 -11.65 5.45 -4.81
N THR A 106 -10.69 6.25 -5.31
CA THR A 106 -9.50 5.76 -6.01
C THR A 106 -8.58 4.99 -5.06
N LEU A 107 -8.27 5.56 -3.89
CA LEU A 107 -7.40 4.91 -2.90
C LEU A 107 -8.01 3.66 -2.26
N ALA A 108 -9.34 3.56 -2.23
CA ALA A 108 -10.04 2.35 -1.79
C ALA A 108 -9.86 1.16 -2.75
N ALA A 109 -9.51 1.42 -4.01
CA ALA A 109 -9.23 0.39 -5.02
C ALA A 109 -7.74 0.03 -5.09
N GLY A 110 -6.82 0.96 -4.83
CA GLY A 110 -5.38 0.70 -4.91
C GLY A 110 -4.54 1.97 -4.74
N PRO A 111 -3.24 1.90 -5.05
CA PRO A 111 -2.39 3.09 -5.06
C PRO A 111 -2.85 4.10 -6.13
N GLY A 112 -2.81 5.38 -5.79
CA GLY A 112 -3.29 6.49 -6.62
C GLY A 112 -2.18 7.47 -6.96
N HIS A 113 -2.08 7.87 -8.21
CA HIS A 113 -1.15 8.91 -8.69
C HIS A 113 -1.68 10.30 -8.36
N TYR A 114 -0.81 11.17 -7.83
CA TYR A 114 -1.16 12.56 -7.55
C TYR A 114 -1.36 13.33 -8.86
N LEU A 115 -2.56 13.90 -9.02
CA LEU A 115 -2.90 14.68 -10.21
C LEU A 115 -1.91 15.84 -10.40
N GLY A 116 -1.40 15.98 -11.62
CA GLY A 116 -0.47 17.04 -11.99
C GLY A 116 0.99 16.78 -11.64
N THR A 117 1.32 15.63 -11.04
CA THR A 117 2.71 15.16 -10.92
C THR A 117 3.14 14.43 -12.20
N ALA A 118 4.44 14.14 -12.34
CA ALA A 118 4.98 13.57 -13.58
C ALA A 118 4.48 12.14 -13.79
N LEU A 119 4.27 11.69 -15.04
CA LEU A 119 3.94 10.27 -15.31
C LEU A 119 5.19 9.37 -15.18
N PRO A 120 5.03 8.03 -15.14
CA PRO A 120 6.16 7.11 -15.09
C PRO A 120 7.23 7.42 -16.14
N GLY A 121 8.47 7.43 -15.69
CA GLY A 121 9.64 7.74 -16.50
C GLY A 121 9.82 9.20 -16.88
N GLN A 122 8.88 10.12 -16.65
CA GLN A 122 9.03 11.53 -17.04
C GLN A 122 9.97 12.31 -16.11
N VAL A 123 10.53 13.40 -16.63
CA VAL A 123 11.30 14.37 -15.82
C VAL A 123 10.38 15.04 -14.81
N GLY A 124 10.83 15.18 -13.57
CA GLY A 124 10.05 15.61 -12.42
C GLY A 124 9.88 14.47 -11.45
N ASN A 125 8.67 14.33 -10.91
CA ASN A 125 8.40 13.42 -9.80
C ASN A 125 7.08 12.68 -10.01
N PHE A 126 7.15 11.37 -10.26
CA PHE A 126 5.99 10.49 -10.31
C PHE A 126 5.54 10.14 -8.90
N SER A 127 4.46 10.76 -8.44
CA SER A 127 4.06 10.66 -7.03
C SER A 127 2.83 9.78 -6.86
N VAL A 128 2.89 8.84 -5.93
CA VAL A 128 1.85 7.85 -5.68
C VAL A 128 1.51 7.78 -4.18
N ALA A 129 0.24 7.83 -3.85
CA ALA A 129 -0.30 7.60 -2.52
C ALA A 129 -0.88 6.19 -2.40
N GLY A 130 -0.84 5.61 -1.19
CA GLY A 130 -1.47 4.34 -0.91
C GLY A 130 -1.69 4.10 0.57
N HIS A 131 -2.68 3.29 0.91
CA HIS A 131 -2.98 2.95 2.31
C HIS A 131 -1.84 2.16 2.96
N ARG A 132 -1.62 2.39 4.26
CA ARG A 132 -0.66 1.64 5.09
C ARG A 132 -1.29 0.47 5.84
N VAL A 133 -2.57 0.59 6.22
CA VAL A 133 -3.25 -0.40 7.06
C VAL A 133 -4.55 -0.86 6.44
N GLY A 134 -4.86 -2.14 6.64
CA GLY A 134 -5.92 -2.88 5.95
C GLY A 134 -5.32 -4.05 5.14
N LYS A 135 -6.04 -5.17 5.05
CA LYS A 135 -5.57 -6.36 4.33
C LYS A 135 -5.54 -6.07 2.83
N GLY A 136 -4.36 -6.15 2.21
CA GLY A 136 -4.15 -5.75 0.81
C GLY A 136 -3.77 -4.28 0.62
N SER A 137 -3.45 -3.55 1.70
CA SER A 137 -2.88 -2.21 1.61
C SER A 137 -1.52 -2.26 0.89
N PRO A 138 -1.32 -1.47 -0.18
CA PRO A 138 -0.10 -1.55 -0.97
C PRO A 138 1.13 -1.12 -0.18
N PHE A 139 1.00 -0.19 0.79
CA PHE A 139 2.13 0.50 1.39
C PHE A 139 2.34 0.20 2.88
N ASN A 140 1.86 -0.96 3.35
CA ASN A 140 2.04 -1.38 4.75
C ASN A 140 3.52 -1.52 5.15
N SER A 141 4.36 -1.96 4.22
CA SER A 141 5.78 -2.29 4.40
C SER A 141 6.74 -1.25 3.81
N LEU A 142 6.28 -0.05 3.45
CA LEU A 142 7.18 1.01 2.93
C LEU A 142 8.32 1.37 3.91
N ASP A 143 8.13 1.14 5.19
CA ASP A 143 9.17 1.31 6.21
C ASP A 143 10.29 0.26 6.13
N GLN A 144 10.06 -0.87 5.48
CA GLN A 144 11.05 -1.94 5.29
C GLN A 144 11.99 -1.68 4.10
N LEU A 145 11.64 -0.77 3.19
CA LEU A 145 12.48 -0.44 2.04
C LEU A 145 13.84 0.13 2.47
N SER A 146 14.90 -0.42 1.90
CA SER A 146 16.27 0.05 2.05
C SER A 146 16.70 0.84 0.82
N SER A 147 17.73 1.68 0.96
CA SER A 147 18.36 2.30 -0.21
C SER A 147 18.75 1.25 -1.24
N CYS A 148 18.61 1.61 -2.51
CA CYS A 148 18.88 0.79 -3.70
C CYS A 148 17.84 -0.28 -4.01
N ASP A 149 16.86 -0.52 -3.12
CA ASP A 149 15.73 -1.40 -3.43
C ASP A 149 15.00 -0.90 -4.67
N ALA A 150 14.63 -1.84 -5.53
CA ALA A 150 13.95 -1.54 -6.78
C ALA A 150 12.46 -1.25 -6.56
N ILE A 151 11.97 -0.23 -7.24
CA ILE A 151 10.56 0.07 -7.42
C ILE A 151 10.33 0.07 -8.94
N VAL A 152 9.69 -0.98 -9.45
CA VAL A 152 9.52 -1.19 -10.89
C VAL A 152 8.12 -0.77 -11.29
N VAL A 153 8.03 0.09 -12.30
CA VAL A 153 6.78 0.62 -12.85
C VAL A 153 6.63 0.13 -14.28
N GLU A 154 5.59 -0.64 -14.54
CA GLU A 154 5.21 -1.12 -15.86
C GLU A 154 4.15 -0.20 -16.47
N THR A 155 4.37 0.19 -17.71
CA THR A 155 3.38 0.89 -18.54
C THR A 155 3.02 0.04 -19.75
N ALA A 156 2.22 0.57 -20.67
CA ALA A 156 1.82 -0.14 -21.87
C ALA A 156 3.02 -0.58 -22.73
N ASP A 157 4.08 0.22 -22.78
CA ASP A 157 5.20 0.05 -23.71
C ASP A 157 6.59 0.11 -23.06
N HIS A 158 6.71 0.48 -21.78
CA HIS A 158 7.99 0.53 -21.07
C HIS A 158 7.92 -0.06 -19.67
N TRP A 159 9.07 -0.58 -19.24
CA TRP A 159 9.43 -0.80 -17.85
C TRP A 159 10.31 0.36 -17.37
N TYR A 160 10.01 0.91 -16.19
CA TYR A 160 10.82 1.90 -15.51
C TYR A 160 11.29 1.34 -14.18
N VAL A 161 12.60 1.25 -13.98
CA VAL A 161 13.19 0.76 -12.74
C VAL A 161 13.69 1.97 -11.97
N TYR A 162 13.02 2.28 -10.87
CA TYR A 162 13.49 3.25 -9.90
C TYR A 162 14.22 2.54 -8.77
N ARG A 163 15.18 3.22 -8.15
CA ARG A 163 15.85 2.74 -6.92
C ARG A 163 15.67 3.74 -5.80
N VAL A 164 15.38 3.23 -4.61
CA VAL A 164 15.26 4.05 -3.39
C VAL A 164 16.58 4.79 -3.16
N LEU A 165 16.52 6.10 -2.96
CA LEU A 165 17.69 6.94 -2.71
C LEU A 165 18.36 6.57 -1.38
N PRO A 166 19.61 7.04 -1.13
CA PRO A 166 20.25 6.90 0.17
C PRO A 166 19.35 7.39 1.32
N LEU A 167 19.20 6.60 2.38
CA LEU A 167 18.51 7.03 3.59
C LEU A 167 19.32 8.16 4.26
N GLN A 168 18.65 9.00 5.05
CA GLN A 168 19.28 10.20 5.62
C GLN A 168 20.58 9.93 6.40
N GLY A 169 20.66 8.82 7.14
CA GLY A 169 21.87 8.41 7.87
C GLY A 169 22.97 7.78 7.01
N GLU A 170 22.72 7.51 5.74
CA GLU A 170 23.64 6.82 4.82
C GLU A 170 24.33 7.79 3.85
N VAL A 171 23.82 9.02 3.70
CA VAL A 171 24.36 10.03 2.77
C VAL A 171 25.83 10.32 3.09
N THR A 172 26.14 10.59 4.36
CA THR A 172 27.52 10.78 4.80
C THR A 172 28.26 9.46 4.76
N GLY A 173 29.28 9.36 3.90
CA GLY A 173 30.08 8.14 3.73
C GLY A 173 29.52 7.17 2.68
N TRP A 174 28.47 7.54 1.94
CA TRP A 174 27.87 6.70 0.89
C TRP A 174 28.90 6.05 -0.03
N ALA A 175 29.77 6.87 -0.65
CA ALA A 175 30.78 6.43 -1.61
C ALA A 175 31.87 5.50 -1.02
N ALA A 176 32.06 5.53 0.31
CA ALA A 176 32.99 4.66 1.01
C ALA A 176 32.31 3.38 1.53
N GLY A 177 30.99 3.42 1.74
CA GLY A 177 30.20 2.34 2.33
C GLY A 177 29.22 1.72 1.34
N LYS A 178 27.92 1.91 1.60
CA LYS A 178 26.82 1.22 0.89
C LYS A 178 26.80 1.46 -0.61
N GLY A 179 27.25 2.61 -1.09
CA GLY A 179 27.34 2.93 -2.52
C GLY A 179 28.28 2.01 -3.32
N ARG A 180 29.20 1.30 -2.65
CA ARG A 180 30.08 0.31 -3.30
C ARG A 180 29.43 -1.06 -3.50
N GLN A 181 28.26 -1.30 -2.91
CA GLN A 181 27.59 -2.58 -3.02
C GLN A 181 27.04 -2.75 -4.44
N PRO A 182 27.11 -3.96 -5.03
CA PRO A 182 26.66 -4.19 -6.41
C PRO A 182 25.22 -3.74 -6.68
N GLN A 183 24.31 -3.95 -5.73
CA GLN A 183 22.90 -3.55 -5.85
C GLN A 183 22.68 -2.03 -5.85
N CYS A 184 23.67 -1.25 -5.39
CA CYS A 184 23.61 0.21 -5.33
C CYS A 184 24.35 0.90 -6.47
N ARG A 185 24.86 0.13 -7.44
CA ARG A 185 25.58 0.68 -8.58
C ARG A 185 24.67 1.64 -9.35
N GLY A 186 25.10 2.89 -9.52
CA GLY A 186 24.34 3.93 -10.22
C GLY A 186 23.43 4.76 -9.30
N VAL A 187 23.26 4.38 -8.04
CA VAL A 187 22.53 5.16 -7.04
C VAL A 187 23.50 6.04 -6.26
N GLU A 188 23.32 7.35 -6.34
CA GLU A 188 24.12 8.33 -5.62
C GLU A 188 23.22 9.34 -4.89
N PRO A 189 23.69 9.96 -3.79
CA PRO A 189 23.04 11.14 -3.23
C PRO A 189 22.89 12.20 -4.32
N LEU A 190 21.68 12.73 -4.48
CA LEU A 190 21.40 13.65 -5.57
C LEU A 190 22.09 15.01 -5.32
N PRO A 191 22.72 15.61 -6.35
CA PRO A 191 23.47 16.85 -6.17
C PRO A 191 22.58 18.10 -6.22
N GLY A 192 23.18 19.23 -5.82
CA GLY A 192 22.63 20.56 -6.08
C GLY A 192 21.24 20.77 -5.47
N ARG A 193 20.24 21.07 -6.32
CA ARG A 193 18.88 21.40 -5.88
C ARG A 193 18.11 20.22 -5.26
N TYR A 194 18.69 19.03 -5.27
CA TYR A 194 18.13 17.81 -4.68
C TYR A 194 18.92 17.31 -3.48
N ALA A 195 19.90 18.08 -2.98
CA ALA A 195 20.79 17.65 -1.90
C ALA A 195 20.06 17.23 -0.61
N ASP A 196 18.87 17.78 -0.37
CA ASP A 196 18.04 17.47 0.79
C ASP A 196 17.07 16.28 0.55
N VAL A 197 17.04 15.72 -0.67
CA VAL A 197 16.16 14.61 -1.05
C VAL A 197 16.81 13.28 -0.69
N VAL A 198 16.22 12.60 0.29
CA VAL A 198 16.68 11.32 0.82
C VAL A 198 15.66 10.21 0.56
N GLY A 199 16.09 8.95 0.60
CA GLY A 199 15.24 7.81 0.26
C GLY A 199 14.03 7.60 1.16
N LYS A 200 14.07 8.10 2.40
CA LYS A 200 12.96 7.96 3.34
C LYS A 200 12.92 9.11 4.34
N THR A 201 11.74 9.67 4.55
CA THR A 201 11.50 10.71 5.57
C THR A 201 10.09 10.62 6.13
N VAL A 202 9.89 11.18 7.33
CA VAL A 202 8.57 11.33 7.96
C VAL A 202 8.23 12.81 8.03
N VAL A 203 7.06 13.17 7.47
CA VAL A 203 6.62 14.57 7.34
C VAL A 203 5.23 14.77 7.92
N LEU A 204 4.84 16.03 8.09
CA LEU A 204 3.45 16.39 8.40
C LEU A 204 2.55 16.24 7.17
N PRO A 205 1.25 15.94 7.33
CA PRO A 205 0.33 15.82 6.20
C PRO A 205 0.18 17.10 5.36
N SER A 206 0.48 18.26 5.96
CA SER A 206 0.46 19.57 5.29
C SER A 206 1.69 19.84 4.41
N GLN A 207 2.72 18.99 4.48
CA GLN A 207 3.96 19.17 3.75
C GLN A 207 3.82 18.63 2.32
N VAL A 208 3.11 19.39 1.48
CA VAL A 208 2.75 19.03 0.10
C VAL A 208 3.90 19.17 -0.89
N ASP A 209 5.01 19.79 -0.52
CA ASP A 209 6.17 20.00 -1.38
C ASP A 209 6.98 18.71 -1.63
N VAL A 210 6.74 17.62 -0.90
CA VAL A 210 7.38 16.32 -1.11
C VAL A 210 7.00 15.66 -2.45
N ILE A 211 5.91 16.08 -3.07
CA ILE A 211 5.47 15.61 -4.40
C ILE A 211 5.82 16.61 -5.52
N ALA A 212 6.50 17.71 -5.20
CA ALA A 212 6.93 18.67 -6.21
C ALA A 212 7.95 18.03 -7.18
N PRO A 213 8.13 18.59 -8.40
CA PRO A 213 9.14 18.10 -9.35
C PRO A 213 10.56 18.06 -8.77
N VAL A 214 10.85 18.97 -7.83
CA VAL A 214 12.01 18.92 -6.93
C VAL A 214 11.45 18.85 -5.50
N PRO A 215 11.47 17.67 -4.83
CA PRO A 215 10.91 17.53 -3.49
C PRO A 215 11.48 18.55 -2.50
N GLY A 216 10.61 19.20 -1.71
CA GLY A 216 10.99 20.27 -0.77
C GLY A 216 11.21 21.65 -1.39
N HIS A 217 11.10 21.78 -2.71
CA HIS A 217 11.34 23.03 -3.43
C HIS A 217 10.22 23.33 -4.46
N PRO A 218 9.02 23.71 -3.99
CA PRO A 218 7.88 23.93 -4.87
C PRO A 218 8.16 25.06 -5.88
N GLY A 219 7.65 24.90 -7.11
CA GLY A 219 7.84 25.87 -8.19
C GLY A 219 9.17 25.77 -8.93
N ARG A 220 10.10 24.91 -8.50
CA ARG A 220 11.31 24.61 -9.29
C ARG A 220 11.02 23.54 -10.34
N ALA A 221 11.49 23.77 -11.56
CA ALA A 221 11.45 22.75 -12.61
C ALA A 221 12.37 21.57 -12.25
N GLY A 222 11.86 20.35 -12.47
CA GLY A 222 12.63 19.13 -12.32
C GLY A 222 13.65 18.95 -13.44
N SER A 223 14.67 18.15 -13.15
CA SER A 223 15.74 17.71 -14.05
C SER A 223 16.02 16.22 -13.90
N GLU A 224 15.75 15.67 -12.70
CA GLU A 224 15.77 14.24 -12.43
C GLU A 224 14.43 13.59 -12.75
N ARG A 225 14.42 12.26 -12.84
CA ARG A 225 13.22 11.43 -13.01
C ARG A 225 13.00 10.69 -11.70
N LEU A 226 12.15 11.21 -10.84
CA LEU A 226 11.94 10.70 -9.49
C LEU A 226 10.62 9.93 -9.38
N ILE A 227 10.54 9.10 -8.33
CA ILE A 227 9.30 8.53 -7.83
C ILE A 227 9.14 8.88 -6.35
N THR A 228 7.94 9.27 -5.92
CA THR A 228 7.58 9.48 -4.52
C THR A 228 6.46 8.51 -4.13
N LEU A 229 6.67 7.67 -3.11
CA LEU A 229 5.61 6.86 -2.50
C LEU A 229 5.22 7.46 -1.15
N THR A 230 3.93 7.70 -0.94
CA THR A 230 3.38 8.33 0.27
C THR A 230 2.38 7.43 0.96
N THR A 231 2.51 7.28 2.28
CA THR A 231 1.53 6.57 3.10
C THR A 231 1.38 7.17 4.51
N CYS A 232 0.40 6.70 5.29
CA CYS A 232 0.15 7.16 6.65
C CYS A 232 1.27 6.76 7.63
N HIS A 233 1.51 7.57 8.66
CA HIS A 233 2.48 7.26 9.71
C HIS A 233 2.04 7.88 11.06
N PRO A 234 2.35 7.26 12.22
CA PRO A 234 2.78 5.85 12.44
C PRO A 234 1.79 4.81 11.91
N GLN A 235 2.08 3.50 12.05
CA GLN A 235 1.35 2.43 11.33
C GLN A 235 -0.17 2.52 11.49
N PHE A 236 -0.68 2.74 12.70
CA PHE A 236 -2.11 2.83 12.99
C PHE A 236 -2.61 4.27 13.18
N SER A 237 -1.92 5.25 12.60
CA SER A 237 -2.23 6.68 12.71
C SER A 237 -2.07 7.39 11.37
N ALA A 238 -2.80 8.49 11.20
CA ALA A 238 -2.66 9.39 10.06
C ALA A 238 -2.09 10.76 10.47
N SER A 239 -1.45 10.87 11.64
CA SER A 239 -0.87 12.12 12.17
C SER A 239 0.31 12.63 11.34
N GLN A 240 1.02 11.73 10.67
CA GLN A 240 2.19 12.02 9.83
C GLN A 240 2.09 11.22 8.52
N ARG A 241 3.07 11.43 7.63
CA ARG A 241 3.23 10.67 6.40
C ARG A 241 4.63 10.09 6.34
N LEU A 242 4.73 8.83 5.95
CA LEU A 242 5.98 8.22 5.53
C LEU A 242 6.14 8.44 4.04
N ILE A 243 7.26 9.03 3.65
CA ILE A 243 7.63 9.35 2.28
C ILE A 243 8.84 8.51 1.89
N VAL A 244 8.77 7.89 0.72
CA VAL A 244 9.91 7.20 0.09
C VAL A 244 10.20 7.87 -1.24
N HIS A 245 11.46 8.25 -1.47
CA HIS A 245 11.91 8.78 -2.74
C HIS A 245 12.82 7.78 -3.45
N GLY A 246 12.60 7.60 -4.75
CA GLY A 246 13.48 6.87 -5.63
C GLY A 246 13.87 7.69 -6.86
N VAL A 247 14.97 7.32 -7.48
CA VAL A 247 15.46 7.89 -8.74
C VAL A 247 15.41 6.83 -9.84
N LEU A 248 15.07 7.23 -11.06
CA LEU A 248 15.07 6.33 -12.21
C LEU A 248 16.50 5.86 -12.49
N ASP A 249 16.71 4.55 -12.45
CA ASP A 249 17.98 3.89 -12.74
C ASP A 249 18.01 3.41 -14.19
N ALA A 250 16.92 2.78 -14.64
CA ALA A 250 16.82 2.24 -15.99
C ALA A 250 15.41 2.33 -16.57
N SER A 251 15.34 2.34 -17.90
CA SER A 251 14.09 2.23 -18.64
C SER A 251 14.26 1.29 -19.83
N TYR A 252 13.32 0.38 -20.02
CA TYR A 252 13.35 -0.62 -21.08
C TYR A 252 12.06 -0.54 -21.88
N ARG A 253 12.14 -0.52 -23.20
CA ARG A 253 10.97 -0.75 -24.04
C ARG A 253 10.52 -2.19 -23.86
N LYS A 254 9.22 -2.42 -23.73
CA LYS A 254 8.64 -3.75 -23.59
C LYS A 254 8.82 -4.54 -24.87
N VAL A 255 9.36 -5.74 -24.70
CA VAL A 255 9.42 -6.80 -25.70
C VAL A 255 8.65 -7.99 -25.14
N ASN A 256 7.95 -8.72 -25.99
CA ASN A 256 7.03 -9.77 -25.56
C ASN A 256 7.73 -10.80 -24.66
N GLY A 257 7.24 -10.97 -23.44
CA GLY A 257 7.72 -11.95 -22.47
C GLY A 257 8.94 -11.52 -21.65
N GLU A 258 9.53 -10.36 -21.92
CA GLU A 258 10.70 -9.87 -21.18
C GLU A 258 10.29 -9.00 -19.98
N GLN A 259 10.92 -9.27 -18.84
CA GLN A 259 10.80 -8.50 -17.60
C GLN A 259 12.19 -7.99 -17.17
N PRO A 260 12.26 -6.87 -16.44
CA PRO A 260 13.51 -6.40 -15.85
C PRO A 260 14.11 -7.45 -14.90
N ALA A 261 15.44 -7.49 -14.82
CA ALA A 261 16.18 -8.44 -13.97
C ALA A 261 15.76 -8.35 -12.49
N GLU A 262 15.36 -7.15 -12.04
CA GLU A 262 14.85 -6.87 -10.71
C GLU A 262 13.60 -7.69 -10.34
N LEU A 263 12.79 -8.09 -11.33
CA LEU A 263 11.58 -8.90 -11.11
C LEU A 263 11.87 -10.41 -11.18
N THR A 264 12.89 -10.81 -11.94
CA THR A 264 13.20 -12.24 -12.18
C THR A 264 14.21 -12.81 -11.19
N GLY A 265 14.85 -11.98 -10.38
CA GLY A 265 15.87 -12.40 -9.42
C GLY A 265 17.16 -12.92 -10.08
N ALA A 266 17.42 -12.48 -11.31
CA ALA A 266 18.56 -12.90 -12.14
C ALA A 266 19.68 -11.87 -12.14
#